data_AF-A0A817FKK6-F1
#
_entry.id   AF-A0A817FKK6-F1
#
_cell.length_a   1.000
_cell.length_b   1.000
_cell.length_c   1.000
_cell.angle_alpha   90.00
_cell.angle_beta   90.00
_cell.angle_gamma   90.00
#
_symmetry.space_group_name_H-M   'P 1'
#
loop_
_entity.id
_entity.type
_entity.pdbx_description
1 polymer ?
#
loop_
_entity_poly.entity_id
_entity_poly.type
_entity_poly.pdbx_seq_one_letter_code
_entity_poly.pdbx_strand_id
1 'polypeptide(L)'
;MTENHSIRYWFALIISSIVSIIVALVIIALSWYLLWKFVLIRFGVIRALFQINNNDQQTNQQPASKQKPYLTTLSALTSYHYIRSIYIQRESLCTPKEAWYRSLPLRETSRFWSRFFSVNIYPRSIRNSIYKYFCRIFDADINECEYGPDHLDYYANFGEFFRRNLKSGVRPIDKESLIVSPCDGEILANGLVTSVENLNIVIKGIPYTIKDLFQLDQYEIERLQKKQSESSLFYACIYLNPGNYHHFHSPAKWKINERRHVTGMTQ
;
A
#
# COMPACT_ATOMS: atom_id res chain seq x y z
N MET A 1 22.48 57.56 8.80
CA MET A 1 21.69 57.14 7.61
C MET A 1 22.11 55.77 7.05
N THR A 2 23.24 55.19 7.46
CA THR A 2 23.81 53.94 6.90
C THR A 2 23.25 52.64 7.50
N GLU A 3 22.82 52.64 8.77
CA GLU A 3 22.28 51.45 9.46
C GLU A 3 20.94 50.95 8.90
N ASN A 4 20.07 51.86 8.46
CA ASN A 4 18.76 51.48 7.93
C ASN A 4 18.85 50.78 6.56
N HIS A 5 19.94 51.00 5.82
CA HIS A 5 20.18 50.36 4.53
C HIS A 5 20.70 48.92 4.70
N SER A 6 21.51 48.65 5.73
CA SER A 6 22.02 47.28 5.98
C SER A 6 20.91 46.34 6.42
N ILE A 7 20.00 46.80 7.29
CA ILE A 7 18.85 46.02 7.76
C ILE A 7 17.94 45.63 6.59
N ARG A 8 17.59 46.60 5.73
CA ARG A 8 16.76 46.35 4.54
C ARG A 8 17.41 45.35 3.58
N TYR A 9 18.73 45.39 3.43
CA TYR A 9 19.48 44.46 2.60
C TYR A 9 19.44 43.02 3.15
N TRP A 10 19.65 42.85 4.46
CA TRP A 10 19.54 41.54 5.10
C TRP A 10 18.12 40.96 5.04
N PHE A 11 17.10 41.79 5.24
CA PHE A 11 15.70 41.37 5.05
C PHE A 11 15.42 40.93 3.60
N ALA A 12 15.92 41.69 2.61
CA ALA A 12 15.76 41.32 1.21
C ALA A 12 16.46 40.01 0.85
N LEU A 13 17.65 39.74 1.39
CA LEU A 13 18.37 38.48 1.20
C LEU A 13 17.66 37.29 1.85
N ILE A 14 17.11 37.46 3.05
CA ILE A 14 16.33 36.42 3.74
C ILE A 14 15.05 36.11 2.94
N ILE A 15 14.32 37.13 2.51
CA ILE A 15 13.10 36.95 1.70
C ILE A 15 13.45 36.27 0.38
N SER A 16 14.50 36.71 -0.31
CA SER A 16 14.96 36.10 -1.57
C SER A 16 15.30 34.62 -1.38
N SER A 17 16.04 34.28 -0.31
CA SER A 17 16.40 32.89 0.00
C SER A 17 15.17 32.02 0.30
N ILE A 18 14.20 32.55 1.07
CA ILE A 18 12.94 31.85 1.37
C ILE A 18 12.13 31.63 0.09
N VAL A 19 12.03 32.65 -0.78
CA VAL A 19 11.33 32.54 -2.06
C VAL A 19 12.02 31.51 -2.96
N SER A 20 13.34 31.50 -3.05
CA SER A 20 14.08 30.49 -3.82
C SER A 20 13.86 29.07 -3.30
N ILE A 21 13.81 28.87 -1.98
CA ILE A 21 13.50 27.55 -1.38
C ILE A 21 12.07 27.12 -1.72
N ILE A 22 11.10 28.02 -1.60
CA ILE A 22 9.70 27.73 -1.94
C ILE A 22 9.57 27.38 -3.43
N VAL A 23 10.21 28.14 -4.32
CA VAL A 23 10.22 27.88 -5.76
C VAL A 23 10.85 26.52 -6.05
N ALA A 24 11.96 26.17 -5.41
CA ALA A 24 12.60 24.86 -5.58
C ALA A 24 11.68 23.72 -5.11
N LEU A 25 11.01 23.86 -3.96
CA LEU A 25 10.06 22.87 -3.46
C LEU A 25 8.84 22.73 -4.37
N VAL A 26 8.33 23.84 -4.93
CA VAL A 26 7.22 23.82 -5.90
C VAL A 26 7.65 23.14 -7.20
N ILE A 27 8.86 23.40 -7.70
CA ILE A 27 9.41 22.74 -8.89
C ILE A 27 9.58 21.25 -8.63
N ILE A 28 10.10 20.84 -7.48
CA ILE A 28 10.25 19.42 -7.11
C ILE A 28 8.87 18.75 -7.01
N ALA A 29 7.90 19.40 -6.36
CA ALA A 29 6.56 18.87 -6.22
C ALA A 29 5.81 18.78 -7.56
N LEU A 30 5.93 19.80 -8.43
CA LEU A 30 5.36 19.80 -9.77
C LEU A 30 6.05 18.78 -10.68
N SER A 31 7.37 18.66 -10.62
CA SER A 31 8.13 17.66 -11.37
C SER A 31 7.73 16.25 -10.94
N TRP A 32 7.56 16.04 -9.64
CA TRP A 32 7.08 14.77 -9.10
C TRP A 32 5.62 14.49 -9.49
N TYR A 33 4.73 15.48 -9.43
CA TYR A 33 3.33 15.36 -9.85
C TYR A 33 3.20 15.09 -11.35
N LEU A 34 3.97 15.78 -12.18
CA LEU A 34 3.99 15.58 -13.63
C LEU A 34 4.59 14.22 -13.98
N LEU A 35 5.64 13.79 -13.28
CA LEU A 35 6.19 12.44 -13.41
C LEU A 35 5.12 11.39 -13.06
N TRP A 36 4.41 11.57 -11.94
CA TRP A 36 3.33 10.67 -11.53
C TRP A 36 2.15 10.67 -12.50
N LYS A 37 1.72 11.85 -12.96
CA LYS A 37 0.63 11.99 -13.93
C LYS A 37 1.01 11.38 -15.29
N PHE A 38 2.26 11.55 -15.73
CA PHE A 38 2.79 10.92 -16.93
C PHE A 38 2.88 9.40 -16.78
N VAL A 39 3.32 8.90 -15.63
CA VAL A 39 3.34 7.45 -15.31
C VAL A 39 1.93 6.86 -15.30
N LEU A 40 0.95 7.53 -14.70
CA LEU A 40 -0.43 7.04 -14.65
C LEU A 40 -1.11 7.07 -16.04
N ILE A 41 -0.88 8.11 -16.84
CA ILE A 41 -1.49 8.28 -18.17
C ILE A 41 -0.83 7.36 -19.21
N ARG A 42 0.52 7.31 -19.26
CA ARG A 42 1.25 6.60 -20.32
C ARG A 42 1.16 5.08 -20.21
N PHE A 43 0.94 4.55 -19.01
CA PHE A 43 0.87 3.11 -18.78
C PHE A 43 -0.58 2.59 -18.61
N GLY A 44 -1.61 3.43 -18.82
CA GLY A 44 -3.01 3.01 -18.80
C GLY A 44 -3.42 2.26 -17.52
N VAL A 45 -2.72 2.52 -16.41
CA VAL A 45 -2.70 1.67 -15.21
C VAL A 45 -4.08 1.59 -14.55
N ILE A 46 -4.90 2.63 -14.69
CA ILE A 46 -6.28 2.66 -14.16
C ILE A 46 -7.24 1.81 -15.01
N ARG A 47 -6.96 1.53 -16.30
CA ARG A 47 -7.80 0.60 -17.09
C ARG A 47 -7.29 -0.83 -17.05
N ALA A 48 -5.97 -1.02 -17.02
CA ALA A 48 -5.35 -2.34 -17.04
C ALA A 48 -5.33 -3.04 -15.66
N LEU A 49 -5.43 -2.32 -14.54
CA LEU A 49 -5.64 -2.93 -13.21
C LEU A 49 -7.08 -3.39 -12.96
N PHE A 50 -8.05 -2.89 -13.75
CA PHE A 50 -9.48 -3.13 -13.53
C PHE A 50 -10.15 -4.02 -14.60
N GLN A 51 -9.45 -4.38 -15.68
CA GLN A 51 -9.93 -5.37 -16.64
C GLN A 51 -9.29 -6.73 -16.37
N ILE A 52 -9.97 -7.54 -15.53
CA ILE A 52 -9.76 -8.98 -15.45
C ILE A 52 -10.34 -9.59 -16.73
N ASN A 53 -9.49 -10.07 -17.63
CA ASN A 53 -9.92 -10.88 -18.77
C ASN A 53 -9.98 -12.35 -18.31
N ASN A 54 -11.18 -12.93 -18.26
CA ASN A 54 -11.47 -14.24 -17.66
C ASN A 54 -11.03 -15.46 -18.52
N ASN A 55 -10.13 -15.31 -19.49
CA ASN A 55 -9.96 -16.36 -20.52
C ASN A 55 -8.72 -17.25 -20.41
N ASP A 56 -7.83 -17.06 -19.44
CA ASP A 56 -6.60 -17.87 -19.36
C ASP A 56 -6.63 -18.86 -18.18
N GLN A 57 -7.63 -19.74 -18.17
CA GLN A 57 -7.55 -21.01 -17.44
C GLN A 57 -7.48 -22.16 -18.43
N GLN A 58 -6.28 -22.44 -18.96
CA GLN A 58 -5.80 -23.77 -19.35
C GLN A 58 -4.42 -23.66 -20.02
N THR A 59 -3.34 -24.05 -19.33
CA THR A 59 -2.25 -24.87 -19.92
C THR A 59 -1.20 -25.32 -18.89
N ASN A 60 -1.25 -26.62 -18.60
CA ASN A 60 -0.26 -27.64 -18.21
C ASN A 60 1.17 -27.33 -17.66
N GLN A 61 1.39 -27.85 -16.43
CA GLN A 61 2.49 -28.66 -15.84
C GLN A 61 3.90 -28.81 -16.50
N GLN A 62 4.99 -28.65 -15.70
CA GLN A 62 5.84 -29.73 -15.10
C GLN A 62 7.10 -29.20 -14.34
N PRO A 63 7.72 -29.96 -13.40
CA PRO A 63 8.67 -29.43 -12.40
C PRO A 63 10.15 -29.65 -12.73
N ALA A 64 11.02 -28.68 -12.41
CA ALA A 64 12.48 -28.80 -12.59
C ALA A 64 13.24 -29.07 -11.26
N SER A 65 14.30 -29.86 -11.38
CA SER A 65 15.09 -30.55 -10.35
C SER A 65 16.03 -29.67 -9.52
N LYS A 66 16.33 -30.12 -8.29
CA LYS A 66 17.18 -29.46 -7.29
C LYS A 66 18.66 -29.85 -7.44
N GLN A 67 19.56 -28.87 -7.57
CA GLN A 67 20.97 -28.98 -7.16
C GLN A 67 21.44 -27.65 -6.51
N LYS A 68 22.19 -27.75 -5.40
CA LYS A 68 22.76 -26.60 -4.65
C LYS A 68 24.30 -26.64 -4.75
N PRO A 69 24.98 -25.50 -4.93
CA PRO A 69 26.40 -25.40 -4.60
C PRO A 69 26.66 -24.54 -3.35
N TYR A 70 27.76 -24.88 -2.68
CA TYR A 70 28.24 -24.41 -1.38
C TYR A 70 28.88 -23.01 -1.41
N LEU A 71 28.85 -22.34 -0.25
CA LEU A 71 29.38 -20.99 0.00
C LEU A 71 30.89 -20.98 0.28
N THR A 72 31.59 -19.97 -0.26
CA THR A 72 32.78 -19.34 0.34
C THR A 72 32.77 -17.82 0.14
N THR A 73 33.58 -17.14 0.94
CA THR A 73 33.41 -15.81 1.55
C THR A 73 33.68 -14.59 0.67
N LEU A 74 32.67 -13.73 0.43
CA LEU A 74 32.84 -12.31 0.08
C LEU A 74 31.53 -11.51 0.33
N SER A 75 31.30 -11.09 1.58
CA SER A 75 29.97 -10.81 2.19
C SER A 75 29.07 -9.71 1.56
N ALA A 76 29.57 -8.83 0.68
CA ALA A 76 28.74 -7.79 0.04
C ALA A 76 28.35 -8.14 -1.41
N LEU A 77 29.32 -8.60 -2.21
CA LEU A 77 29.08 -9.09 -3.56
C LEU A 77 28.32 -10.42 -3.53
N THR A 78 28.57 -11.28 -2.54
CA THR A 78 27.77 -12.49 -2.35
C THR A 78 26.34 -12.12 -2.02
N SER A 79 26.03 -11.07 -1.26
CA SER A 79 24.62 -10.68 -1.02
C SER A 79 23.92 -10.26 -2.31
N TYR A 80 24.55 -9.44 -3.15
CA TYR A 80 23.98 -9.07 -4.45
C TYR A 80 23.87 -10.26 -5.42
N HIS A 81 24.91 -11.08 -5.53
CA HIS A 81 24.93 -12.25 -6.42
C HIS A 81 24.08 -13.42 -5.88
N TYR A 82 23.90 -13.54 -4.57
CA TYR A 82 23.03 -14.51 -3.90
C TYR A 82 21.56 -14.11 -4.00
N ILE A 83 21.26 -12.82 -3.80
CA ILE A 83 19.94 -12.28 -4.11
C ILE A 83 19.69 -12.47 -5.60
N ARG A 84 20.62 -12.07 -6.47
CA ARG A 84 20.51 -12.28 -7.92
C ARG A 84 20.38 -13.76 -8.29
N SER A 85 21.05 -14.70 -7.63
CA SER A 85 20.94 -16.14 -7.94
C SER A 85 19.64 -16.75 -7.44
N ILE A 86 19.12 -16.32 -6.27
CA ILE A 86 17.75 -16.63 -5.83
C ILE A 86 16.71 -16.05 -6.81
N TYR A 87 16.97 -14.86 -7.35
CA TYR A 87 16.08 -14.17 -8.28
C TYR A 87 16.08 -14.79 -9.70
N ILE A 88 17.25 -15.20 -10.20
CA ILE A 88 17.40 -15.87 -11.50
C ILE A 88 16.73 -17.25 -11.47
N GLN A 89 16.70 -17.94 -10.33
CA GLN A 89 16.07 -19.26 -10.23
C GLN A 89 14.52 -19.22 -10.26
N ARG A 90 13.92 -18.02 -10.29
CA ARG A 90 12.48 -17.77 -10.55
C ARG A 90 12.22 -17.14 -11.93
N GLU A 91 13.18 -17.20 -12.84
CA GLU A 91 12.99 -16.83 -14.25
C GLU A 91 12.11 -17.85 -14.96
N SER A 92 10.80 -17.63 -14.91
CA SER A 92 9.96 -18.04 -16.05
C SER A 92 8.85 -17.06 -16.40
N LEU A 93 8.56 -16.01 -15.63
CA LEU A 93 7.41 -15.13 -15.90
C LEU A 93 7.59 -13.65 -15.49
N CYS A 94 8.80 -13.07 -15.55
CA CYS A 94 8.91 -11.63 -15.25
C CYS A 94 8.63 -10.80 -16.51
N THR A 95 7.44 -10.20 -16.61
CA THR A 95 7.16 -9.24 -17.69
C THR A 95 8.11 -8.02 -17.59
N PRO A 96 8.43 -7.31 -18.69
CA PRO A 96 9.27 -6.09 -18.63
C PRO A 96 8.74 -5.05 -17.63
N LYS A 97 7.42 -5.03 -17.43
CA LYS A 97 6.73 -4.22 -16.42
C LYS A 97 7.14 -4.62 -15.00
N GLU A 98 7.11 -5.90 -14.67
CA GLU A 98 7.53 -6.41 -13.35
C GLU A 98 9.02 -6.18 -13.09
N ALA A 99 9.86 -6.37 -14.11
CA ALA A 99 11.29 -6.10 -14.01
C ALA A 99 11.56 -4.63 -13.66
N TRP A 100 10.81 -3.71 -14.27
CA TRP A 100 10.86 -2.29 -13.97
C TRP A 100 10.39 -1.97 -12.54
N TYR A 101 9.23 -2.48 -12.11
CA TYR A 101 8.76 -2.29 -10.72
C TYR A 101 9.78 -2.76 -9.69
N ARG A 102 10.40 -3.93 -9.92
CA ARG A 102 11.43 -4.50 -9.03
C ARG A 102 12.72 -3.68 -9.01
N SER A 103 13.00 -2.90 -10.04
CA SER A 103 14.17 -2.01 -10.10
C SER A 103 14.01 -0.73 -9.28
N LEU A 104 12.77 -0.38 -8.89
CA LEU A 104 12.51 0.81 -8.10
C LEU A 104 12.94 0.60 -6.64
N PRO A 105 13.52 1.62 -5.97
CA PRO A 105 13.87 1.53 -4.56
C PRO A 105 12.61 1.66 -3.67
N LEU A 106 11.71 0.68 -3.76
CA LEU A 106 10.37 0.72 -3.16
C LEU A 106 10.40 0.76 -1.63
N ARG A 107 11.42 0.17 -1.01
CA ARG A 107 11.60 0.20 0.45
C ARG A 107 11.96 1.59 0.95
N GLU A 108 12.84 2.27 0.23
CA GLU A 108 13.36 3.59 0.56
C GLU A 108 12.30 4.65 0.31
N THR A 109 11.54 4.52 -0.78
CA THR A 109 10.37 5.35 -1.05
C THR A 109 9.28 5.16 0.01
N SER A 110 9.00 3.92 0.43
CA SER A 110 8.06 3.66 1.53
C SER A 110 8.50 4.32 2.85
N ARG A 111 9.80 4.22 3.20
CA ARG A 111 10.37 4.89 4.37
C ARG A 111 10.28 6.42 4.26
N PHE A 112 10.56 6.96 3.08
CA PHE A 112 10.44 8.39 2.81
C PHE A 112 8.99 8.85 3.00
N TRP A 113 8.02 8.14 2.41
CA TRP A 113 6.59 8.45 2.56
C TRP A 113 6.12 8.35 4.00
N SER A 114 6.55 7.33 4.74
CA SER A 114 6.26 7.20 6.17
C SER A 114 6.76 8.41 6.96
N ARG A 115 7.97 8.90 6.68
CA ARG A 115 8.51 10.12 7.30
C ARG A 115 7.72 11.35 6.88
N PHE A 116 7.44 11.52 5.59
CA PHE A 116 6.64 12.63 5.07
C PHE A 116 5.26 12.70 5.75
N PHE A 117 4.56 11.57 5.84
CA PHE A 117 3.24 11.50 6.49
C PHE A 117 3.30 11.79 7.99
N SER A 118 4.46 11.65 8.63
CA SER A 118 4.64 11.91 10.06
C SER A 118 5.07 13.35 10.36
N VAL A 119 5.40 14.16 9.35
CA VAL A 119 5.80 15.56 9.54
C VAL A 119 4.58 16.43 9.78
N ASN A 120 4.59 17.16 10.89
CA ASN A 120 3.54 18.12 11.21
C ASN A 120 3.49 19.27 10.20
N ILE A 121 2.29 19.55 9.69
CA ILE A 121 2.06 20.59 8.70
C ILE A 121 1.93 21.93 9.43
N TYR A 122 2.75 22.91 9.07
CA TYR A 122 2.69 24.27 9.60
C TYR A 122 2.71 25.30 8.46
N PRO A 123 2.01 26.45 8.61
CA PRO A 123 1.17 26.86 9.76
C PRO A 123 -0.18 26.10 9.85
N ARG A 124 -0.86 26.13 11.00
CA ARG A 124 -2.15 25.41 11.19
C ARG A 124 -3.22 25.82 10.17
N SER A 125 -3.22 27.10 9.77
CA SER A 125 -4.21 27.66 8.84
C SER A 125 -4.23 27.02 7.44
N ILE A 126 -3.11 26.45 6.98
CA ILE A 126 -3.07 25.81 5.64
C ILE A 126 -3.60 24.38 5.64
N ARG A 127 -3.71 23.73 6.81
CA ARG A 127 -4.09 22.32 6.95
C ARG A 127 -5.48 22.06 6.36
N ASN A 128 -6.46 22.90 6.70
CA ASN A 128 -7.82 22.77 6.21
C ASN A 128 -7.88 22.73 4.67
N SER A 129 -7.17 23.65 4.01
CA SER A 129 -7.13 23.69 2.54
C SER A 129 -6.43 22.46 1.95
N ILE A 130 -5.33 22.01 2.57
CA ILE A 130 -4.58 20.82 2.14
C ILE A 130 -5.44 19.57 2.24
N TYR A 131 -6.13 19.35 3.37
CA TYR A 131 -6.96 18.16 3.54
C TYR A 131 -8.22 18.21 2.68
N LYS A 132 -8.84 19.39 2.50
CA LYS A 132 -9.95 19.53 1.52
C LYS A 132 -9.49 19.17 0.11
N TYR A 133 -8.29 19.58 -0.29
CA TYR A 133 -7.72 19.20 -1.58
C TYR A 133 -7.43 17.69 -1.67
N PHE A 134 -6.84 17.10 -0.63
CA PHE A 134 -6.64 15.65 -0.55
C PHE A 134 -7.96 14.89 -0.75
N CYS A 135 -9.01 15.31 -0.04
CA CYS A 135 -10.33 14.67 -0.12
C CYS A 135 -10.92 14.75 -1.52
N ARG A 136 -10.71 15.85 -2.24
CA ARG A 136 -11.14 15.99 -3.64
C ARG A 136 -10.38 15.07 -4.60
N ILE A 137 -9.09 14.84 -4.37
CA ILE A 137 -8.29 13.95 -5.23
C ILE A 137 -8.63 12.49 -4.99
N PHE A 138 -8.79 12.12 -3.73
CA PHE A 138 -8.93 10.71 -3.31
C PHE A 138 -10.36 10.31 -2.98
N ASP A 139 -11.33 11.17 -3.28
CA ASP A 139 -12.76 10.97 -3.02
C ASP A 139 -13.05 10.56 -1.56
N ALA A 140 -12.40 11.26 -0.62
CA ALA A 140 -12.64 11.03 0.80
C ALA A 140 -13.82 11.88 1.27
N ASP A 141 -14.81 11.25 1.92
CA ASP A 141 -15.92 12.01 2.50
C ASP A 141 -15.46 12.74 3.77
N ILE A 142 -15.53 14.06 3.72
CA ILE A 142 -15.13 14.93 4.81
C ILE A 142 -16.21 14.94 5.91
N ASN A 143 -17.47 14.70 5.55
CA ASN A 143 -18.60 14.84 6.46
C ASN A 143 -18.63 13.74 7.52
N GLU A 144 -18.09 12.57 7.21
CA GLU A 144 -17.97 11.43 8.13
C GLU A 144 -16.78 11.54 9.10
N CYS A 145 -15.80 12.40 8.82
CA CYS A 145 -14.61 12.58 9.66
C CYS A 145 -15.00 13.09 11.05
N GLU A 146 -14.33 12.61 12.11
CA GLU A 146 -14.59 12.99 13.52
C GLU A 146 -14.78 14.51 13.72
N TYR A 147 -13.86 15.32 13.20
CA TYR A 147 -13.90 16.79 13.34
C TYR A 147 -14.76 17.51 12.28
N GLY A 148 -15.19 16.82 11.23
CA GLY A 148 -15.98 17.39 10.14
C GLY A 148 -15.22 18.38 9.24
N PRO A 149 -15.93 19.06 8.31
CA PRO A 149 -15.32 19.83 7.22
C PRO A 149 -14.67 21.16 7.61
N ASP A 150 -15.02 21.71 8.75
CA ASP A 150 -14.56 23.03 9.19
C ASP A 150 -13.31 22.95 10.07
N HIS A 151 -13.00 21.77 10.59
CA HIS A 151 -11.98 21.57 11.62
C HIS A 151 -10.95 20.47 11.30
N LEU A 152 -10.64 20.27 10.02
CA LEU A 152 -9.59 19.32 9.59
C LEU A 152 -8.18 19.77 10.05
N ASP A 153 -8.01 21.01 10.49
CA ASP A 153 -6.77 21.56 11.00
C ASP A 153 -6.33 20.96 12.35
N TYR A 154 -7.22 20.23 13.04
CA TYR A 154 -6.86 19.42 14.20
C TYR A 154 -5.91 18.27 13.85
N TYR A 155 -5.98 17.71 12.64
CA TYR A 155 -5.04 16.68 12.21
C TYR A 155 -3.66 17.30 11.96
N ALA A 156 -2.67 16.90 12.77
CA ALA A 156 -1.34 17.51 12.75
C ALA A 156 -0.57 17.24 11.47
N ASN A 157 -0.77 16.06 10.89
CA ASN A 157 -0.07 15.57 9.70
C ASN A 157 -0.94 14.60 8.89
N PHE A 158 -0.49 14.28 7.68
CA PHE A 158 -1.21 13.36 6.80
C PHE A 158 -1.39 11.96 7.40
N GLY A 159 -0.46 11.47 8.21
CA GLY A 159 -0.57 10.17 8.87
C GLY A 159 -1.68 10.10 9.91
N GLU A 160 -1.98 11.22 10.56
CA GLU A 160 -3.13 11.36 11.46
C GLU A 160 -4.43 11.44 10.68
N PHE A 161 -4.48 12.28 9.62
CA PHE A 161 -5.65 12.38 8.76
C PHE A 161 -5.99 11.06 8.03
N PHE A 162 -4.97 10.32 7.58
CA PHE A 162 -5.14 9.03 6.91
C PHE A 162 -5.76 7.97 7.83
N ARG A 163 -5.47 8.05 9.15
CA ARG A 163 -6.02 7.20 10.22
C ARG A 163 -7.05 7.95 11.07
N ARG A 164 -7.75 8.92 10.45
CA ARG A 164 -8.80 9.69 11.11
C ARG A 164 -9.86 8.76 11.68
N ASN A 165 -10.39 9.07 12.86
CA ASN A 165 -11.64 8.46 13.30
C ASN A 165 -12.82 9.01 12.51
N LEU A 166 -13.90 8.26 12.51
CA LEU A 166 -15.18 8.68 11.98
C LEU A 166 -16.12 9.13 13.12
N LYS A 167 -17.11 9.95 12.78
CA LYS A 167 -18.21 10.31 13.69
C LYS A 167 -18.97 9.06 14.14
N SER A 168 -19.48 9.09 15.36
CA SER A 168 -20.33 8.00 15.85
C SER A 168 -21.59 7.85 14.98
N GLY A 169 -21.99 6.61 14.72
CA GLY A 169 -23.21 6.28 13.98
C GLY A 169 -23.11 6.30 12.45
N VAL A 170 -22.00 6.77 11.84
CA VAL A 170 -21.86 6.79 10.36
C VAL A 170 -21.59 5.42 9.74
N ARG A 171 -21.33 4.41 10.58
CA ARG A 171 -21.20 3.00 10.21
C ARG A 171 -22.05 2.16 11.17
N PRO A 172 -23.38 2.10 10.97
CA PRO A 172 -24.24 1.24 11.78
C PRO A 172 -23.86 -0.24 11.54
N ILE A 173 -23.73 -0.99 12.64
CA ILE A 173 -23.41 -2.42 12.58
C ILE A 173 -24.74 -3.18 12.55
N ASP A 174 -24.92 -4.01 11.52
CA ASP A 174 -26.04 -4.95 11.45
C ASP A 174 -25.87 -6.04 12.52
N LYS A 175 -26.94 -6.26 13.30
CA LYS A 175 -26.96 -7.22 14.42
C LYS A 175 -27.45 -8.60 13.99
N GLU A 176 -28.16 -8.69 12.87
CA GLU A 176 -28.73 -9.95 12.36
C GLU A 176 -27.71 -10.71 11.51
N SER A 177 -26.81 -9.98 10.86
CA SER A 177 -25.72 -10.55 10.08
C SER A 177 -24.71 -11.31 10.96
N LEU A 178 -24.42 -12.56 10.61
CA LEU A 178 -23.39 -13.39 11.28
C LEU A 178 -21.98 -12.81 11.10
N ILE A 179 -21.75 -12.14 9.99
CA ILE A 179 -20.48 -11.51 9.60
C ILE A 179 -20.79 -10.17 8.94
N VAL A 180 -20.09 -9.12 9.35
CA VAL A 180 -20.13 -7.79 8.75
C VAL A 180 -18.79 -7.45 8.09
N SER A 181 -18.75 -6.42 7.25
CA SER A 181 -17.49 -5.98 6.64
C SER A 181 -16.50 -5.50 7.71
N PRO A 182 -15.22 -5.94 7.68
CA PRO A 182 -14.21 -5.51 8.64
C PRO A 182 -13.69 -4.10 8.39
N CYS A 183 -13.80 -3.59 7.16
CA CYS A 183 -13.30 -2.27 6.78
C CYS A 183 -14.11 -1.72 5.59
N ASP A 184 -13.94 -0.42 5.34
CA ASP A 184 -14.42 0.19 4.10
C ASP A 184 -13.53 -0.26 2.93
N GLY A 185 -14.05 -0.23 1.71
CA GLY A 185 -13.27 -0.54 0.51
C GLY A 185 -14.08 -1.23 -0.57
N GLU A 186 -13.37 -1.69 -1.59
CA GLU A 186 -13.92 -2.43 -2.74
C GLU A 186 -13.52 -3.91 -2.67
N ILE A 187 -14.47 -4.80 -2.97
CA ILE A 187 -14.16 -6.23 -3.05
C ILE A 187 -13.47 -6.51 -4.39
N LEU A 188 -12.17 -6.83 -4.35
CA LEU A 188 -11.40 -7.20 -5.54
C LEU A 188 -11.68 -8.64 -5.97
N ALA A 189 -11.85 -9.54 -5.01
CA ALA A 189 -12.09 -10.95 -5.25
C ALA A 189 -12.79 -11.56 -4.03
N ASN A 190 -13.69 -12.49 -4.25
CA ASN A 190 -14.26 -13.33 -3.20
C ASN A 190 -14.61 -14.70 -3.79
N GLY A 191 -14.72 -15.71 -2.94
CA GLY A 191 -15.16 -17.03 -3.40
C GLY A 191 -14.91 -18.15 -2.41
N LEU A 192 -15.28 -19.35 -2.85
CA LEU A 192 -15.00 -20.59 -2.15
C LEU A 192 -13.53 -20.98 -2.36
N VAL A 193 -12.86 -21.37 -1.28
CA VAL A 193 -11.57 -22.03 -1.34
C VAL A 193 -11.79 -23.47 -1.76
N THR A 194 -11.39 -23.83 -2.98
CA THR A 194 -11.50 -25.20 -3.52
C THR A 194 -10.34 -26.08 -3.11
N SER A 195 -9.13 -25.52 -3.00
CA SER A 195 -7.93 -26.23 -2.56
C SER A 195 -7.00 -25.29 -1.80
N VAL A 196 -6.54 -25.70 -0.62
CA VAL A 196 -5.55 -24.92 0.17
C VAL A 196 -4.22 -24.75 -0.57
N GLU A 197 -3.84 -25.73 -1.39
CA GLU A 197 -2.56 -25.71 -2.10
C GLU A 197 -2.63 -24.99 -3.45
N ASN A 198 -3.78 -25.05 -4.14
CA ASN A 198 -3.91 -24.60 -5.52
C ASN A 198 -4.86 -23.40 -5.70
N LEU A 199 -5.38 -22.82 -4.62
CA LEU A 199 -6.18 -21.59 -4.74
C LEU A 199 -5.28 -20.44 -5.19
N ASN A 200 -5.41 -20.04 -6.45
CA ASN A 200 -4.73 -18.88 -7.00
C ASN A 200 -5.57 -17.62 -6.77
N ILE A 201 -5.30 -16.91 -5.68
CA ILE A 201 -5.86 -15.58 -5.46
C ILE A 201 -5.03 -14.58 -6.24
N VAL A 202 -5.61 -13.94 -7.25
CA VAL A 202 -4.91 -12.90 -8.01
C VAL A 202 -5.08 -11.56 -7.31
N ILE A 203 -4.02 -11.07 -6.68
CA ILE A 203 -3.99 -9.75 -6.03
C ILE A 203 -3.03 -8.89 -6.84
N LYS A 204 -3.52 -7.77 -7.40
CA LYS A 204 -2.73 -6.85 -8.24
C LYS A 204 -2.04 -7.55 -9.43
N GLY A 205 -2.71 -8.55 -10.02
CA GLY A 205 -2.18 -9.32 -11.15
C GLY A 205 -1.14 -10.39 -10.76
N ILE A 206 -0.86 -10.58 -9.46
CA ILE A 206 0.06 -11.59 -8.96
C ILE A 206 -0.77 -12.72 -8.34
N PRO A 207 -0.65 -13.97 -8.83
CA PRO A 207 -1.30 -15.11 -8.21
C PRO A 207 -0.57 -15.48 -6.91
N TYR A 208 -1.35 -15.65 -5.84
CA TYR A 208 -0.88 -16.13 -4.54
C TYR A 208 -1.63 -17.39 -4.16
N THR A 209 -0.90 -18.39 -3.67
CA THR A 209 -1.51 -19.51 -2.95
C THR A 209 -1.77 -19.14 -1.50
N ILE A 210 -2.70 -19.82 -0.82
CA ILE A 210 -2.93 -19.65 0.63
C ILE A 210 -1.64 -19.97 1.40
N LYS A 211 -0.90 -21.00 0.95
CA LYS A 211 0.40 -21.36 1.50
C LYS A 211 1.39 -20.20 1.44
N ASP A 212 1.50 -19.53 0.29
CA ASP A 212 2.43 -18.41 0.10
C ASP A 212 2.01 -17.18 0.91
N LEU A 213 0.70 -16.90 0.96
CA LEU A 213 0.14 -15.73 1.64
C LEU A 213 0.40 -15.76 3.15
N PHE A 214 0.27 -16.94 3.77
CA PHE A 214 0.43 -17.13 5.22
C PHE A 214 1.76 -17.78 5.61
N GLN A 215 2.61 -18.12 4.64
CA GLN A 215 3.86 -18.87 4.83
C GLN A 215 3.64 -20.13 5.68
N LEU A 216 2.66 -20.93 5.29
CA LEU A 216 2.25 -22.12 6.05
C LEU A 216 3.30 -23.22 5.95
N ASP A 217 3.54 -23.89 7.08
CA ASP A 217 4.27 -25.15 7.07
C ASP A 217 3.37 -26.33 6.65
N GLN A 218 3.97 -27.52 6.50
CA GLN A 218 3.26 -28.71 6.05
C GLN A 218 2.16 -29.15 7.03
N TYR A 219 2.41 -29.02 8.33
CA TYR A 219 1.46 -29.39 9.38
C TYR A 219 0.22 -28.48 9.36
N GLU A 220 0.42 -27.18 9.13
CA GLU A 220 -0.66 -26.22 9.02
C GLU A 220 -1.53 -26.44 7.78
N ILE A 221 -0.92 -26.79 6.65
CA ILE A 221 -1.65 -27.14 5.42
C ILE A 221 -2.55 -28.33 5.67
N GLU A 222 -2.04 -29.41 6.27
CA GLU A 222 -2.81 -30.61 6.61
C GLU A 222 -3.97 -30.28 7.56
N ARG A 223 -3.72 -29.43 8.56
CA ARG A 223 -4.75 -28.96 9.49
C ARG A 223 -5.85 -28.16 8.79
N LEU A 224 -5.50 -27.30 7.82
CA LEU A 224 -6.49 -26.53 7.05
C LEU A 224 -7.27 -27.43 6.08
N GLN A 225 -6.61 -28.38 5.42
CA GLN A 225 -7.28 -29.36 4.56
C GLN A 225 -8.30 -30.20 5.33
N LYS A 226 -7.94 -30.65 6.54
CA LYS A 226 -8.88 -31.32 7.43
C LYS A 226 -10.09 -30.45 7.75
N LYS A 227 -9.89 -29.19 8.14
CA LYS A 227 -10.99 -28.25 8.39
C LYS A 227 -11.86 -27.99 7.15
N GLN A 228 -11.24 -27.95 5.96
CA GLN A 228 -11.95 -27.77 4.70
C GLN A 228 -12.84 -28.97 4.36
N SER A 229 -12.46 -30.18 4.79
CA SER A 229 -13.31 -31.37 4.67
C SER A 229 -14.51 -31.36 5.62
N GLU A 230 -14.39 -30.68 6.77
CA GLU A 230 -15.46 -30.54 7.75
C GLU A 230 -16.38 -29.33 7.45
N SER A 231 -15.87 -28.30 6.78
CA SER A 231 -16.58 -27.04 6.53
C SER A 231 -16.08 -26.32 5.29
N SER A 232 -16.98 -25.65 4.57
CA SER A 232 -16.60 -24.82 3.42
C SER A 232 -15.81 -23.59 3.88
N LEU A 233 -14.64 -23.37 3.28
CA LEU A 233 -13.80 -22.21 3.54
C LEU A 233 -14.01 -21.15 2.45
N PHE A 234 -14.21 -19.90 2.83
CA PHE A 234 -14.40 -18.77 1.90
C PHE A 234 -13.31 -17.72 2.10
N TYR A 235 -13.06 -16.92 1.07
CA TYR A 235 -12.16 -15.77 1.12
C TYR A 235 -12.82 -14.51 0.53
N ALA A 236 -12.35 -13.36 0.99
CA ALA A 236 -12.66 -12.06 0.43
C ALA A 236 -11.41 -11.16 0.49
N CYS A 237 -11.07 -10.53 -0.62
CA CYS A 237 -10.00 -9.57 -0.76
C CYS A 237 -10.62 -8.18 -0.89
N ILE A 238 -10.43 -7.33 0.12
CA ILE A 238 -10.94 -5.97 0.17
C ILE A 238 -9.78 -5.00 -0.06
N TYR A 239 -9.97 -4.06 -0.98
CA TYR A 239 -9.02 -3.00 -1.29
C TYR A 239 -9.47 -1.67 -0.70
N LEU A 240 -8.56 -1.01 0.02
CA LEU A 240 -8.77 0.29 0.61
C LEU A 240 -8.12 1.35 -0.29
N ASN A 241 -8.94 2.23 -0.83
CA ASN A 241 -8.49 3.43 -1.53
C ASN A 241 -7.92 4.45 -0.53
N PRO A 242 -7.01 5.35 -0.94
CA PRO A 242 -6.41 6.33 -0.04
C PRO A 242 -7.40 7.27 0.66
N GLY A 243 -8.58 7.47 0.09
CA GLY A 243 -9.66 8.27 0.69
C GLY A 243 -10.52 7.52 1.70
N ASN A 244 -10.50 6.18 1.71
CA ASN A 244 -11.32 5.38 2.61
C ASN A 244 -10.89 5.56 4.08
N TYR A 245 -11.71 5.02 4.98
CA TYR A 245 -11.37 4.89 6.38
C TYR A 245 -10.41 3.70 6.59
N HIS A 246 -9.24 3.97 7.17
CA HIS A 246 -8.13 3.01 7.25
C HIS A 246 -8.00 2.28 8.60
N HIS A 247 -9.09 2.17 9.36
CA HIS A 247 -9.12 1.25 10.50
C HIS A 247 -9.83 -0.05 10.13
N PHE A 248 -9.37 -1.12 10.76
CA PHE A 248 -9.95 -2.45 10.63
C PHE A 248 -10.69 -2.78 11.92
N HIS A 249 -11.89 -3.33 11.75
CA HIS A 249 -12.77 -3.78 12.81
C HIS A 249 -12.99 -5.29 12.74
N SER A 250 -13.45 -5.85 13.84
CA SER A 250 -13.78 -7.27 13.90
C SER A 250 -15.04 -7.55 13.07
N PRO A 251 -14.99 -8.43 12.05
CA PRO A 251 -16.16 -8.72 11.22
C PRO A 251 -17.18 -9.62 11.92
N ALA A 252 -16.77 -10.34 12.95
CA ALA A 252 -17.61 -11.21 13.77
C ALA A 252 -17.07 -11.28 15.19
N LYS A 253 -17.82 -11.91 16.10
CA LYS A 253 -17.33 -12.23 17.44
C LYS A 253 -16.32 -13.38 17.35
N TRP A 254 -15.07 -13.12 17.67
CA TRP A 254 -14.00 -14.13 17.64
C TRP A 254 -13.04 -13.98 18.82
N LYS A 255 -12.26 -15.04 19.08
CA LYS A 255 -11.15 -15.02 20.02
C LYS A 255 -9.85 -15.15 19.24
N ILE A 256 -8.94 -14.21 19.44
CA ILE A 256 -7.62 -14.23 18.80
C ILE A 256 -6.79 -15.34 19.47
N ASN A 257 -6.43 -16.36 18.69
CA ASN A 257 -5.60 -17.47 19.15
C ASN A 257 -4.14 -17.35 18.69
N GLU A 258 -3.92 -16.78 17.51
CA GLU A 258 -2.59 -16.65 16.89
C GLU A 258 -2.51 -15.31 16.14
N ARG A 259 -1.31 -14.72 16.14
CA ARG A 259 -0.95 -13.58 15.29
C ARG A 259 0.39 -13.88 14.63
N ARG A 260 0.44 -13.79 13.31
CA ARG A 260 1.66 -13.98 12.52
C ARG A 260 2.07 -12.67 11.87
N HIS A 261 3.36 -12.37 11.91
CA HIS A 261 3.95 -11.31 11.10
C HIS A 261 4.75 -11.95 9.98
N VAL A 262 4.22 -11.85 8.76
CA VAL A 262 4.86 -12.34 7.54
C VAL A 262 5.71 -11.22 6.96
N THR A 263 7.02 -11.40 6.91
CA THR A 263 7.92 -10.40 6.31
C THR A 263 7.76 -10.42 4.79
N GLY A 264 7.09 -9.41 4.25
CA GLY A 264 7.00 -9.17 2.81
C GLY A 264 8.11 -8.24 2.31
N MET A 265 8.33 -8.28 1.00
CA MET A 265 8.98 -7.17 0.30
C MET A 265 7.89 -6.17 -0.09
N THR A 266 8.11 -4.87 0.15
CA THR A 266 7.35 -3.83 -0.56
C THR A 266 7.68 -3.96 -2.04
N GLN A 267 6.83 -4.67 -2.79
CA GLN A 267 6.85 -4.75 -4.25
C GLN A 267 5.84 -3.79 -4.86
#